data_AF-A0A5D2V180-F1
#
_entry.id   AF-A0A5D2V180-F1
#
_cell.length_a   1.000
_cell.length_b   1.000
_cell.length_c   1.000
_cell.angle_alpha   90.00
_cell.angle_beta   90.00
_cell.angle_gamma   90.00
#
_symmetry.space_group_name_H-M   'P 1'
#
loop_
_entity.id
_entity.type
_entity.pdbx_description
1 polymer ?
#
loop_
_entity_poly.entity_id
_entity_poly.type
_entity_poly.pdbx_seq_one_letter_code
_entity_poly.pdbx_strand_id
1 'polypeptide(L)'
;ILSLLSTTNFWYRVHTVVLYDPDCLLSVHIMHTTLVVGWADSMALYELVVFDPSAPVLDPMWRQCMFVIPFMTRLGITNSWGGWSITGGTITNLGIWSYESVAGAHIIYWNLEIFCDERTRKPSLDLPKIFGIYLFLSGVACFGL
;
A
#
# COMPACT_ATOMS: atom_id res chain seq x y z
N ILE A 1 13.90 3.63 -34.12
CA ILE A 1 13.45 3.27 -32.75
C ILE A 1 11.99 2.80 -32.75
N LEU A 2 11.10 3.42 -33.53
CA LEU A 2 9.76 2.90 -33.86
C LEU A 2 9.74 1.60 -34.73
N SER A 3 10.90 1.05 -35.12
CA SER A 3 10.99 -0.10 -36.04
C SER A 3 11.20 -1.46 -35.36
N LEU A 4 11.28 -1.53 -34.02
CA LEU A 4 11.48 -2.79 -33.28
C LEU A 4 10.26 -3.26 -32.48
N LEU A 5 9.17 -2.49 -32.44
CA LEU A 5 8.07 -2.72 -31.50
C LEU A 5 6.73 -3.15 -32.12
N SER A 6 6.67 -3.55 -33.39
CA SER A 6 5.36 -3.79 -34.02
C SER A 6 4.86 -5.24 -34.08
N THR A 7 5.65 -6.32 -33.90
CA THR A 7 5.08 -7.69 -34.15
C THR A 7 5.68 -8.91 -33.41
N THR A 8 6.67 -8.81 -32.50
CA THR A 8 7.44 -10.01 -32.04
C THR A 8 7.55 -10.24 -30.53
N ASN A 9 6.86 -9.47 -29.68
CA ASN A 9 6.92 -9.70 -28.24
C ASN A 9 5.92 -10.80 -27.82
N PHE A 10 6.43 -11.88 -27.23
CA PHE A 10 5.60 -12.90 -26.59
C PHE A 10 4.80 -12.31 -25.41
N TRP A 11 3.66 -12.92 -25.08
CA TRP A 11 2.73 -12.45 -24.03
C TRP A 11 3.39 -12.19 -22.68
N TYR A 12 4.38 -12.99 -22.30
CA TYR A 12 5.10 -12.85 -21.03
C TYR A 12 6.16 -11.73 -21.04
N ARG A 13 6.41 -11.08 -22.19
CA ARG A 13 7.40 -9.99 -22.36
C ARG A 13 6.78 -8.61 -22.59
N VAL A 14 5.47 -8.47 -22.48
CA VAL A 14 4.76 -7.22 -22.79
C VAL A 14 5.24 -6.02 -21.97
N HIS A 15 5.69 -6.23 -20.73
CA HIS A 15 6.20 -5.15 -19.87
C HIS A 15 7.61 -4.67 -20.23
N THR A 16 8.35 -5.37 -21.12
CA THR A 16 9.71 -4.94 -21.50
C THR A 16 9.72 -3.61 -22.27
N VAL A 17 8.57 -3.18 -22.81
CA VAL A 17 8.40 -1.90 -23.50
C VAL A 17 8.74 -0.68 -22.62
N VAL A 18 8.58 -0.82 -21.29
CA VAL A 18 8.78 0.27 -20.33
C VAL A 18 10.24 0.40 -19.87
N LEU A 19 11.12 -0.57 -20.18
CA LEU A 19 12.50 -0.60 -19.65
C LEU A 19 13.37 0.60 -20.05
N TYR A 20 13.08 1.23 -21.20
CA TYR A 20 13.84 2.37 -21.72
C TYR A 20 13.07 3.70 -21.62
N ASP A 21 11.94 3.70 -20.92
CA ASP A 21 11.06 4.85 -20.72
C ASP A 21 10.82 5.03 -19.21
N PRO A 22 11.62 5.87 -18.51
CA PRO A 22 11.54 6.01 -17.07
C PRO A 22 10.24 6.68 -16.61
N ASP A 23 9.60 7.47 -17.46
CA ASP A 23 8.34 8.14 -17.13
C ASP A 23 7.21 7.11 -17.12
N CYS A 24 7.16 6.24 -18.14
CA CYS A 24 6.27 5.07 -18.13
C CYS A 24 6.61 4.12 -16.97
N LEU A 25 7.90 3.95 -16.65
CA LEU A 25 8.34 3.09 -15.55
C LEU A 25 7.84 3.62 -14.21
N LEU A 26 7.95 4.92 -13.97
CA LEU A 26 7.41 5.55 -12.77
C LEU A 26 5.89 5.42 -12.71
N SER A 27 5.19 5.66 -13.82
CA SER A 27 3.73 5.52 -13.90
C SER A 27 3.25 4.12 -13.52
N VAL A 28 3.87 3.06 -14.03
CA VAL A 28 3.49 1.68 -13.65
C VAL A 28 3.82 1.36 -12.19
N HIS A 29 4.88 1.95 -11.62
CA HIS A 29 5.17 1.79 -10.19
C HIS A 29 4.13 2.51 -9.32
N ILE A 30 3.68 3.70 -9.72
CA ILE A 30 2.57 4.41 -9.06
C ILE A 30 1.30 3.57 -9.16
N MET A 31 0.93 3.09 -10.36
CA MET A 31 -0.23 2.21 -10.57
C MET A 31 -0.16 0.94 -9.73
N HIS A 32 0.99 0.29 -9.65
CA HIS A 32 1.15 -0.90 -8.80
C HIS A 32 0.98 -0.54 -7.32
N THR A 33 1.55 0.58 -6.88
CA THR A 33 1.43 1.06 -5.50
C THR A 33 -0.03 1.37 -5.15
N THR A 34 -0.78 2.04 -6.05
CA THR A 34 -2.20 2.32 -5.82
C THR A 34 -3.03 1.05 -5.77
N LEU A 35 -2.72 0.04 -6.61
CA LEU A 35 -3.38 -1.26 -6.55
C LEU A 35 -3.12 -1.99 -5.23
N VAL A 36 -1.89 -1.97 -4.73
CA VAL A 36 -1.54 -2.57 -3.43
C VAL A 36 -2.24 -1.85 -2.28
N VAL A 37 -2.28 -0.51 -2.31
CA VAL A 37 -2.97 0.31 -1.30
C VAL A 37 -4.48 0.06 -1.33
N GLY A 38 -5.10 -0.01 -2.52
CA GLY A 38 -6.52 -0.33 -2.68
C GLY A 38 -6.87 -1.75 -2.23
N TRP A 39 -5.98 -2.72 -2.45
CA TRP A 39 -6.14 -4.06 -1.89
C TRP A 39 -6.09 -4.05 -0.36
N ALA A 40 -5.13 -3.35 0.25
CA ALA A 40 -5.01 -3.27 1.70
C ALA A 40 -6.26 -2.65 2.35
N ASP A 41 -6.78 -1.57 1.76
CA ASP A 41 -8.03 -0.93 2.20
C ASP A 41 -9.25 -1.85 2.06
N SER A 42 -9.48 -2.37 0.85
CA SER A 42 -10.64 -3.23 0.59
C SER A 42 -10.62 -4.50 1.45
N MET A 43 -9.44 -5.07 1.70
CA MET A 43 -9.29 -6.22 2.60
C MET A 43 -9.59 -5.84 4.06
N ALA A 44 -9.12 -4.68 4.53
CA ALA A 44 -9.40 -4.19 5.88
C ALA A 44 -10.89 -3.90 6.09
N LEU A 45 -11.54 -3.23 5.14
CA LEU A 45 -12.98 -2.98 5.18
C LEU A 45 -13.79 -4.27 5.12
N TYR A 46 -13.39 -5.22 4.27
CA TYR A 46 -14.03 -6.53 4.20
C TYR A 46 -13.94 -7.28 5.53
N GLU A 47 -12.75 -7.34 6.14
CA GLU A 47 -12.57 -7.98 7.45
C GLU A 47 -13.38 -7.29 8.53
N LEU A 48 -13.42 -5.96 8.57
CA LEU A 48 -14.22 -5.22 9.57
C LEU A 48 -15.73 -5.48 9.45
N VAL A 49 -16.24 -5.73 8.25
CA VAL A 49 -17.65 -6.04 8.02
C VAL A 49 -18.01 -7.45 8.48
N VAL A 50 -17.09 -8.41 8.35
CA VAL A 50 -17.35 -9.83 8.63
C VAL A 50 -16.90 -10.25 10.04
N PHE A 51 -15.96 -9.53 10.64
CA PHE A 51 -15.38 -9.86 11.94
C PHE A 51 -16.41 -9.75 13.07
N ASP A 52 -16.50 -10.80 13.90
CA ASP A 52 -17.28 -10.80 15.14
C ASP A 52 -16.38 -10.57 16.37
N PRO A 53 -16.44 -9.39 17.01
CA PRO A 53 -15.63 -9.10 18.20
C PRO A 53 -16.20 -9.66 19.51
N SER A 54 -17.36 -10.35 19.50
CA SER A 54 -18.14 -10.66 20.71
C SER A 54 -17.48 -11.66 21.66
N ALA A 55 -16.65 -12.57 21.16
CA ALA A 55 -16.10 -13.68 21.94
C ALA A 55 -14.58 -13.86 21.76
N PRO A 56 -13.74 -12.89 22.18
CA PRO A 56 -12.30 -12.89 21.86
C PRO A 56 -11.51 -14.07 22.45
N VAL A 57 -12.01 -14.72 23.50
CA VAL A 57 -11.37 -15.92 24.09
C VAL A 57 -11.70 -17.18 23.30
N LEU A 58 -12.97 -17.34 22.90
CA LEU A 58 -13.45 -18.57 22.27
C LEU A 58 -13.31 -18.50 20.75
N ASP A 59 -13.53 -17.34 20.16
CA ASP A 59 -13.50 -17.12 18.71
C ASP A 59 -12.63 -15.89 18.33
N PRO A 60 -11.31 -15.96 18.56
CA PRO A 60 -10.38 -14.89 18.20
C PRO A 60 -10.20 -14.75 16.68
N MET A 61 -9.60 -13.63 16.26
CA MET A 61 -9.33 -13.25 14.85
C MET A 61 -8.78 -14.38 13.95
N TRP A 62 -7.90 -15.25 14.46
CA TRP A 62 -7.31 -16.34 13.67
C TRP A 62 -8.26 -17.52 13.44
N ARG A 63 -9.31 -17.70 14.28
CA ARG A 63 -10.37 -18.68 14.05
C ARG A 63 -11.38 -18.22 13.00
N GLN A 64 -11.56 -16.91 12.88
CA GLN A 64 -12.41 -16.27 11.88
C GLN A 64 -11.70 -16.02 10.54
N CYS A 65 -10.44 -16.46 10.39
CA CYS A 65 -9.63 -16.28 9.19
C CYS A 65 -9.33 -14.81 8.85
N MET A 66 -9.22 -13.93 9.85
CA MET A 66 -8.78 -12.55 9.63
C MET A 66 -7.28 -12.52 9.30
N PHE A 67 -6.92 -11.82 8.22
CA PHE A 67 -5.56 -11.71 7.72
C PHE A 67 -4.94 -10.35 8.05
N VAL A 68 -5.60 -9.22 7.75
CA VAL A 68 -5.04 -7.86 7.92
C VAL A 68 -5.25 -7.27 9.31
N ILE A 69 -6.33 -7.61 10.02
CA ILE A 69 -6.58 -7.21 11.43
C ILE A 69 -5.40 -7.58 12.36
N PRO A 70 -4.81 -8.80 12.30
CA PRO A 70 -3.61 -9.12 13.08
C PRO A 70 -2.42 -8.19 12.83
N PHE A 71 -2.18 -7.76 11.57
CA PHE A 71 -1.06 -6.85 11.25
C PHE A 71 -1.29 -5.45 11.84
N MET A 72 -2.51 -4.93 11.73
CA MET A 72 -2.89 -3.65 12.35
C MET A 72 -2.76 -3.73 13.88
N THR A 73 -3.23 -4.83 14.48
CA THR A 73 -3.18 -5.06 15.94
C THR A 73 -1.75 -5.17 16.45
N ARG A 74 -0.85 -5.78 15.68
CA ARG A 74 0.58 -5.86 16.02
C ARG A 74 1.24 -4.49 16.15
N LEU A 75 0.76 -3.49 15.39
CA LEU A 75 1.26 -2.12 15.43
C LEU A 75 0.51 -1.23 16.44
N GLY A 76 -0.34 -1.82 17.29
CA GLY A 76 -1.02 -1.12 18.39
C GLY A 76 -2.42 -0.60 18.07
N ILE A 77 -2.98 -0.91 16.89
CA ILE A 77 -4.37 -0.57 16.56
C ILE A 77 -5.29 -1.62 17.16
N THR A 78 -6.02 -1.28 18.22
CA THR A 78 -6.85 -2.24 18.97
C THR A 78 -8.34 -1.87 19.00
N ASN A 79 -8.70 -0.71 18.47
CA ASN A 79 -9.99 -0.06 18.73
C ASN A 79 -10.73 0.16 17.42
N SER A 80 -12.05 0.00 17.47
CA SER A 80 -12.98 0.29 16.37
C SER A 80 -13.87 1.49 16.71
N TRP A 81 -14.22 2.27 15.69
CA TRP A 81 -15.28 3.28 15.79
C TRP A 81 -16.66 2.69 16.10
N GLY A 82 -16.85 1.38 15.92
CA GLY A 82 -17.99 0.62 16.39
C GLY A 82 -18.06 0.43 17.91
N GLY A 83 -17.13 1.02 18.68
CA GLY A 83 -17.16 1.04 20.14
C GLY A 83 -16.63 -0.23 20.82
N TRP A 84 -15.99 -1.12 20.06
CA TRP A 84 -15.38 -2.35 20.57
C TRP A 84 -13.84 -2.31 20.49
N SER A 85 -13.22 -3.09 21.35
CA SER A 85 -11.77 -3.35 21.37
C SER A 85 -11.48 -4.82 21.09
N ILE A 86 -10.32 -5.10 20.49
CA ILE A 86 -9.90 -6.47 20.20
C ILE A 86 -9.75 -7.37 21.43
N THR A 87 -9.56 -6.77 22.61
CA THR A 87 -9.50 -7.49 23.89
C THR A 87 -10.89 -7.72 24.53
N GLY A 88 -11.98 -7.38 23.84
CA GLY A 88 -13.36 -7.54 24.33
C GLY A 88 -13.88 -6.41 25.21
N GLY A 89 -13.15 -5.29 25.30
CA GLY A 89 -13.59 -4.10 26.01
C GLY A 89 -14.54 -3.23 25.18
N THR A 90 -15.40 -2.46 25.84
CA THR A 90 -16.17 -1.37 25.22
C THR A 90 -15.43 -0.05 25.35
N ILE A 91 -15.47 0.77 24.30
CA ILE A 91 -14.71 2.02 24.21
C ILE A 91 -15.65 3.20 24.03
N THR A 92 -15.44 4.24 24.83
CA THR A 92 -16.21 5.50 24.76
C THR A 92 -15.43 6.64 24.10
N ASN A 93 -14.10 6.55 24.03
CA ASN A 93 -13.25 7.54 23.35
C ASN A 93 -12.60 6.91 22.12
N LEU A 94 -13.12 7.26 20.94
CA LEU A 94 -12.89 6.53 19.70
C LEU A 94 -11.54 6.80 19.01
N GLY A 95 -10.73 7.75 19.50
CA GLY A 95 -9.42 8.07 18.93
C GLY A 95 -9.43 8.41 17.43
N ILE A 96 -8.29 8.90 16.91
CA ILE A 96 -8.14 9.13 15.46
C ILE A 96 -7.61 7.87 14.75
N TRP A 97 -6.93 6.96 15.47
CA TRP A 97 -6.34 5.76 14.90
C TRP A 97 -7.12 4.51 15.32
N SER A 98 -8.23 4.27 14.63
CA SER A 98 -9.02 3.03 14.69
C SER A 98 -8.74 2.14 13.47
N TYR A 99 -9.24 0.90 13.46
CA TYR A 99 -9.16 0.04 12.27
C TYR A 99 -9.79 0.70 11.02
N GLU A 100 -10.93 1.38 11.19
CA GLU A 100 -11.62 2.11 10.11
C GLU A 100 -10.80 3.31 9.63
N SER A 101 -10.11 3.99 10.55
CA SER A 101 -9.28 5.14 10.23
C SER A 101 -8.03 4.74 9.45
N VAL A 102 -7.44 3.59 9.81
CA VAL A 102 -6.33 3.01 9.04
C VAL A 102 -6.80 2.65 7.65
N ALA A 103 -7.96 2.00 7.48
CA ALA A 103 -8.54 1.74 6.16
C ALA A 103 -8.76 3.06 5.37
N GLY A 104 -9.47 4.02 5.97
CA GLY A 104 -9.76 5.31 5.33
C GLY A 104 -8.52 6.14 4.92
N ALA A 105 -7.42 6.06 5.67
CA ALA A 105 -6.17 6.74 5.32
C ALA A 105 -5.57 6.24 4.01
N HIS A 106 -5.80 4.96 3.65
CA HIS A 106 -5.31 4.38 2.40
C HIS A 106 -6.05 4.94 1.16
N ILE A 107 -7.25 5.52 1.32
CA ILE A 107 -8.07 6.06 0.21
C ILE A 107 -7.61 7.46 -0.22
N ILE A 108 -7.15 8.30 0.73
CA ILE A 108 -6.88 9.73 0.49
C ILE A 108 -5.56 9.96 -0.29
N TYR A 109 -4.64 9.01 -0.27
CA TYR A 109 -3.30 9.14 -0.88
C TYR A 109 -3.23 8.85 -2.39
N TRP A 110 -4.36 8.71 -3.10
CA TRP A 110 -4.38 8.31 -4.52
C TRP A 110 -4.19 9.45 -5.53
N ASN A 111 -4.28 10.70 -5.12
CA ASN A 111 -4.21 11.84 -6.05
C ASN A 111 -2.81 12.48 -6.08
N LEU A 112 -1.88 11.82 -6.74
CA LEU A 112 -0.56 12.36 -7.07
C LEU A 112 -0.39 12.36 -8.59
N GLU A 113 -0.77 13.46 -9.22
CA GLU A 113 -0.47 13.76 -10.62
C GLU A 113 0.90 14.45 -10.66
N ILE A 114 1.99 13.73 -10.99
CA ILE A 114 3.28 14.40 -11.15
C ILE A 114 4.13 13.85 -12.31
N PHE A 115 4.41 14.79 -13.23
CA PHE A 115 5.57 14.98 -14.13
C PHE A 115 5.41 14.77 -15.65
N CYS A 116 5.66 15.88 -16.37
CA CYS A 116 6.27 15.97 -17.70
C CYS A 116 7.62 16.72 -17.53
N ASP A 117 8.74 16.22 -18.08
CA ASP A 117 10.01 16.95 -18.21
C ASP A 117 10.18 17.51 -19.63
N GLU A 118 10.49 18.80 -19.73
CA GLU A 118 10.45 19.58 -20.97
C GLU A 118 11.86 19.82 -21.59
N ARG A 119 12.96 19.35 -20.99
CA ARG A 119 14.30 19.88 -21.36
C ARG A 119 15.29 18.95 -22.08
N THR A 120 15.22 17.62 -21.98
CA THR A 120 16.40 16.78 -22.32
C THR A 120 16.23 15.68 -23.37
N ARG A 121 15.00 15.21 -23.66
CA ARG A 121 14.68 14.19 -24.69
C ARG A 121 15.55 12.91 -24.69
N LYS A 122 16.28 12.60 -23.61
CA LYS A 122 16.95 11.31 -23.41
C LYS A 122 16.89 10.92 -21.93
N PRO A 123 16.23 9.79 -21.59
CA PRO A 123 16.18 9.34 -20.21
C PRO A 123 17.53 8.74 -19.77
N SER A 124 18.08 9.22 -18.65
CA SER A 124 19.22 8.61 -17.98
C SER A 124 18.98 8.53 -16.47
N LEU A 125 18.98 7.32 -15.92
CA LEU A 125 18.84 7.06 -14.48
C LEU A 125 20.23 6.84 -13.87
N ASP A 126 20.64 7.72 -12.95
CA ASP A 126 21.86 7.53 -12.16
C ASP A 126 21.57 6.57 -10.99
N LEU A 127 21.58 5.27 -11.29
CA LEU A 127 21.18 4.21 -10.35
C LEU A 127 21.99 4.21 -9.03
N PRO A 128 23.32 4.38 -9.01
CA PRO A 128 24.09 4.46 -7.76
C PRO A 128 23.64 5.61 -6.85
N LYS A 129 23.38 6.79 -7.44
CA LYS A 129 22.92 7.95 -6.67
C LYS A 129 21.50 7.75 -6.15
N ILE A 130 20.60 7.22 -6.99
CA ILE A 130 19.23 6.89 -6.62
C ILE A 130 19.22 5.88 -5.46
N PHE A 131 20.01 4.81 -5.57
CA PHE A 131 20.15 3.80 -4.52
C PHE A 131 20.60 4.42 -3.19
N GLY A 132 21.61 5.30 -3.21
CA GLY A 132 22.09 5.99 -2.01
C GLY A 132 21.00 6.84 -1.34
N ILE A 133 20.16 7.53 -2.12
CA ILE A 133 19.04 8.32 -1.60
C ILE A 133 18.00 7.41 -0.92
N TYR A 134 17.55 6.35 -1.61
CA TYR A 134 16.58 5.41 -1.04
C TYR A 134 17.11 4.73 0.22
N LEU A 135 18.37 4.28 0.22
CA LEU A 135 18.98 3.63 1.38
C LEU A 135 19.06 4.58 2.58
N PHE A 136 19.44 5.84 2.36
CA PHE A 136 19.48 6.84 3.42
C PHE A 136 18.09 7.11 3.99
N LEU A 137 17.08 7.33 3.14
CA LEU A 137 15.69 7.57 3.56
C LEU A 137 15.11 6.35 4.31
N SER A 138 15.34 5.14 3.83
CA SER A 138 14.95 3.92 4.51
C SER A 138 15.65 3.76 5.87
N GLY A 139 16.94 4.13 5.96
CA GLY A 139 17.68 4.11 7.22
C GLY A 139 17.12 5.09 8.26
N VAL A 140 16.83 6.33 7.84
CA VAL A 140 16.20 7.35 8.71
C VAL A 140 14.80 6.91 9.16
N ALA A 141 13.98 6.41 8.24
CA ALA A 141 12.65 5.91 8.56
C ALA A 141 12.69 4.72 9.52
N CYS A 142 13.62 3.78 9.31
CA CYS A 142 13.82 2.61 10.17
C CYS A 142 14.30 2.99 11.58
N PHE A 143 15.15 4.02 11.71
CA PHE A 143 15.61 4.49 13.01
C PHE A 143 14.50 5.17 13.83
N GLY A 144 13.53 5.79 13.15
CA GLY A 144 12.44 6.52 13.80
C GLY A 144 11.23 5.68 14.22
N LEU A 145 11.17 4.40 13.82
CA LEU A 145 10.06 3.47 14.05
C LEU A 145 10.43 2.45 15.13
#